data_AF-A0A814BTN8-F1
#
_entry.id   AF-A0A814BTN8-F1
#
_cell.length_a   1.000
_cell.length_b   1.000
_cell.length_c   1.000
_cell.angle_alpha   90.00
_cell.angle_beta   90.00
_cell.angle_gamma   90.00
#
_symmetry.space_group_name_H-M   'P 1'
#
loop_
_entity.id
_entity.type
_entity.pdbx_description
1 polymer ?
#
loop_
_entity_poly.entity_id
_entity_poly.type
_entity_poly.pdbx_seq_one_letter_code
_entity_poly.pdbx_strand_id
1 'polypeptide(L)'
;MQTNNQSTLYTPGLCGLINIGNTCFMNSALQCLSNIPDLTQWAQCQNFQSTIQYNDIIYVYTSLIKAMWSGDNNCFNPQDIKQIVSHSAPIFTDYELFHIHTQSQVTCSGCNFIDTTDEITTFLPLPLPLQTST
;
A
#
# COMPACT_ATOMS: atom_id res chain seq x y z
N MET A 1 40.88 -19.46 10.37
CA MET A 1 40.35 -18.60 9.29
C MET A 1 39.20 -17.84 9.88
N GLN A 2 39.41 -16.56 10.22
CA GLN A 2 38.37 -15.69 10.78
C GLN A 2 37.51 -15.20 9.60
N THR A 3 36.24 -15.61 9.55
CA THR A 3 35.28 -15.05 8.59
C THR A 3 34.92 -13.65 9.05
N ASN A 4 35.49 -12.64 8.42
CA ASN A 4 35.06 -11.25 8.56
C ASN A 4 33.63 -11.13 8.00
N ASN A 5 32.63 -11.28 8.87
CA ASN A 5 31.26 -10.87 8.60
C ASN A 5 31.20 -9.34 8.58
N GLN A 6 31.58 -8.73 7.46
CA GLN A 6 31.16 -7.36 7.19
C GLN A 6 29.67 -7.43 6.86
N SER A 7 28.82 -7.06 7.82
CA SER A 7 27.40 -6.79 7.56
C SER A 7 27.33 -5.66 6.54
N THR A 8 27.10 -6.00 5.28
CA THR A 8 26.87 -5.02 4.22
C THR A 8 25.60 -4.27 4.57
N LEU A 9 25.75 -3.04 5.05
CA LEU A 9 24.64 -2.13 5.27
C LEU A 9 24.15 -1.63 3.91
N TYR A 10 22.88 -1.90 3.61
CA TYR A 10 22.16 -1.40 2.46
C TYR A 10 21.55 -0.04 2.74
N THR A 11 21.19 0.68 1.67
CA THR A 11 20.47 1.96 1.82
C THR A 11 19.04 1.69 2.32
N PRO A 12 18.61 2.29 3.45
CA PRO A 12 17.24 2.18 3.94
C PRO A 12 16.20 2.52 2.86
N GLY A 13 15.14 1.71 2.76
CA GLY A 13 14.08 1.90 1.78
C GLY A 13 14.39 1.35 0.38
N LEU A 14 15.67 1.13 0.04
CA LEU A 14 16.07 0.43 -1.19
C LEU A 14 16.10 -1.09 -0.97
N CYS A 15 14.91 -1.64 -0.67
CA CYS A 15 14.71 -3.06 -0.39
C CYS A 15 13.72 -3.67 -1.40
N GLY A 16 14.15 -4.72 -2.12
CA GLY A 16 13.29 -5.48 -3.01
C GLY A 16 12.29 -6.37 -2.26
N LEU A 17 11.24 -6.82 -2.96
CA LEU A 17 10.31 -7.82 -2.44
C LEU A 17 10.32 -9.06 -3.33
N ILE A 18 10.52 -10.23 -2.72
CA ILE A 18 10.54 -11.51 -3.44
C ILE A 18 9.13 -11.78 -3.98
N ASN A 19 9.04 -12.14 -5.27
CA ASN A 19 7.79 -12.58 -5.85
C ASN A 19 7.52 -14.05 -5.47
N ILE A 20 6.48 -14.27 -4.67
CA ILE A 20 6.11 -15.59 -4.11
C ILE A 20 4.87 -16.18 -4.81
N GLY A 21 4.83 -16.03 -6.14
CA GLY A 21 3.82 -16.58 -7.05
C GLY A 21 2.68 -15.60 -7.35
N ASN A 22 2.68 -15.00 -8.55
CA ASN A 22 1.70 -13.99 -9.00
C ASN A 22 1.51 -12.81 -8.04
N THR A 23 2.49 -12.51 -7.18
CA THR A 23 2.39 -11.44 -6.17
C THR A 23 2.97 -10.09 -6.62
N CYS A 24 3.33 -9.93 -7.89
CA CYS A 24 3.93 -8.68 -8.38
C CYS A 24 3.02 -7.46 -8.21
N PHE A 25 1.70 -7.63 -8.32
CA PHE A 25 0.72 -6.56 -8.06
C PHE A 25 0.75 -6.09 -6.60
N MET A 26 0.94 -7.03 -5.66
CA MET A 26 1.03 -6.72 -4.24
C MET A 26 2.37 -6.05 -3.95
N ASN A 27 3.45 -6.56 -4.55
CA ASN A 27 4.78 -5.99 -4.40
C ASN A 27 4.83 -4.53 -4.91
N SER A 28 4.21 -4.23 -6.05
CA SER A 28 4.17 -2.84 -6.56
C SER A 28 3.38 -1.92 -5.63
N ALA A 29 2.22 -2.36 -5.13
CA ALA A 29 1.44 -1.58 -4.16
C ALA A 29 2.22 -1.33 -2.86
N LEU A 30 2.86 -2.36 -2.29
CA LEU A 30 3.65 -2.25 -1.06
C LEU A 30 4.87 -1.33 -1.24
N GLN A 31 5.52 -1.36 -2.40
CA GLN A 31 6.60 -0.44 -2.72
C GLN A 31 6.11 1.01 -2.79
N CYS A 32 4.95 1.27 -3.41
CA CYS A 32 4.34 2.60 -3.41
C CYS A 32 4.04 3.07 -1.98
N LEU A 33 3.39 2.25 -1.16
CA LEU A 33 3.06 2.58 0.22
C LEU A 33 4.30 2.83 1.08
N SER A 34 5.34 2.00 0.94
CA SER A 34 6.63 2.14 1.64
C SER A 34 7.38 3.44 1.31
N ASN A 35 7.05 4.08 0.19
CA ASN A 35 7.67 5.34 -0.23
C ASN A 35 6.79 6.57 0.06
N ILE A 36 5.68 6.42 0.77
CA ILE A 36 4.91 7.56 1.30
C ILE A 36 5.57 7.99 2.63
N PRO A 37 6.22 9.18 2.71
CA PRO A 37 7.05 9.54 3.86
C PRO A 37 6.30 9.50 5.20
N ASP A 38 5.11 10.09 5.25
CA ASP A 38 4.31 10.17 6.47
C ASP A 38 3.86 8.78 6.96
N LEU A 39 3.48 7.90 6.04
CA LEU A 39 3.05 6.54 6.36
C LEU A 39 4.23 5.69 6.86
N THR A 40 5.38 5.81 6.21
CA THR A 40 6.60 5.10 6.60
C THR A 40 7.11 5.57 7.95
N GLN A 41 7.13 6.87 8.19
CA GLN A 41 7.51 7.44 9.49
C GLN A 41 6.54 6.96 10.59
N TRP A 42 5.24 7.01 10.33
CA TRP A 42 4.24 6.49 11.26
C TRP A 42 4.48 5.01 11.58
N ALA A 43 4.76 4.19 10.56
CA ALA A 43 4.97 2.75 10.71
C ALA A 43 6.25 2.42 11.50
N GLN A 44 7.33 3.16 11.29
CA GLN A 44 8.59 3.01 12.04
C GLN A 44 8.43 3.34 13.52
N CYS A 45 7.59 4.32 13.85
CA CYS A 45 7.30 4.73 15.23
C CYS A 45 6.42 3.75 16.02
N GLN A 46 5.75 2.80 15.36
CA GLN A 46 4.85 1.88 16.05
C GLN A 46 5.63 0.93 16.96
N ASN A 47 5.31 0.90 18.25
CA ASN A 47 5.90 -0.03 19.22
C ASN A 47 4.83 -0.99 19.73
N PHE A 48 4.64 -2.06 18.98
CA PHE A 48 3.72 -3.11 19.36
C PHE A 48 4.28 -3.92 20.53
N GLN A 49 3.54 -3.95 21.64
CA GLN A 49 3.84 -4.86 22.73
C GLN A 49 3.45 -6.29 22.33
N SER A 50 4.10 -7.28 22.94
CA SER A 50 4.02 -8.72 22.64
C SER A 50 2.62 -9.35 22.69
N THR A 51 1.58 -8.58 22.98
CA THR A 51 0.18 -9.00 23.10
C THR A 51 -0.64 -8.79 21.83
N ILE A 52 -0.08 -8.17 20.77
CA ILE A 52 -0.82 -7.95 19.53
C ILE A 52 -0.89 -9.26 18.75
N GLN A 53 -2.12 -9.64 18.40
CA GLN A 53 -2.40 -10.86 17.68
C GLN A 53 -1.72 -10.81 16.31
N TYR A 54 -1.02 -11.88 15.94
CA TYR A 54 -0.37 -12.11 14.64
C TYR A 54 -1.32 -12.00 13.42
N ASN A 55 -2.59 -11.63 13.61
CA ASN A 55 -3.63 -11.50 12.59
C ASN A 55 -3.97 -10.03 12.28
N ASP A 56 -3.19 -9.07 12.77
CA ASP A 56 -3.39 -7.65 12.46
C ASP A 56 -2.54 -7.20 11.25
N ILE A 57 -3.22 -6.72 10.21
CA ILE A 57 -2.59 -6.18 8.99
C ILE A 57 -1.67 -5.00 9.29
N ILE A 58 -2.00 -4.19 10.30
CA ILE A 58 -1.19 -3.06 10.73
C ILE A 58 0.14 -3.56 11.30
N TYR A 59 0.10 -4.60 12.15
CA TYR A 59 1.30 -5.18 12.75
C TYR A 59 2.25 -5.77 11.69
N VAL A 60 1.70 -6.50 10.72
CA VAL A 60 2.53 -7.12 9.69
C VAL A 60 3.05 -6.09 8.68
N TYR A 61 2.24 -5.10 8.32
CA TYR A 61 2.69 -4.00 7.44
C TYR A 61 3.84 -3.21 8.08
N THR A 62 3.69 -2.80 9.33
CA THR A 62 4.73 -2.06 10.05
C THR A 62 6.01 -2.86 10.25
N SER A 63 5.91 -4.17 10.51
CA SER A 63 7.06 -5.08 10.57
C SER A 63 7.79 -5.15 9.23
N LEU A 64 7.04 -5.23 8.13
CA LEU A 64 7.59 -5.16 6.77
C LEU A 64 8.33 -3.84 6.52
N ILE A 65 7.71 -2.70 6.86
CA ILE A 65 8.35 -1.37 6.68
C ILE A 65 9.64 -1.27 7.49
N LYS A 66 9.65 -1.71 8.75
CA LYS A 66 10.86 -1.72 9.57
C LYS A 66 11.97 -2.57 8.95
N ALA A 67 11.63 -3.75 8.41
CA ALA A 67 12.62 -4.60 7.75
C ALA A 67 13.17 -4.00 6.45
N MET A 68 12.32 -3.35 5.65
CA MET A 68 12.72 -2.67 4.40
C MET A 68 13.58 -1.43 4.66
N TRP A 69 13.37 -0.75 5.79
CA TRP A 69 14.05 0.49 6.15
C TRP A 69 15.12 0.33 7.23
N SER A 70 15.46 -0.90 7.65
CA SER A 70 16.53 -1.11 8.64
C SER A 70 17.93 -0.91 8.06
N GLY A 71 18.08 -1.06 6.74
CA GLY A 71 19.38 -1.10 6.07
C GLY A 71 20.06 -2.47 6.15
N ASP A 72 19.46 -3.47 6.80
CA ASP A 72 20.05 -4.82 6.91
C ASP A 72 19.69 -5.72 5.71
N ASN A 73 18.62 -5.38 4.98
CA ASN A 73 18.05 -6.21 3.91
C ASN A 73 18.02 -5.45 2.58
N ASN A 74 18.58 -6.05 1.53
CA ASN A 74 18.37 -5.58 0.15
C ASN A 74 17.14 -6.20 -0.53
N CYS A 75 16.59 -7.28 0.04
CA CYS A 75 15.43 -7.98 -0.47
C CYS A 75 14.73 -8.73 0.67
N PHE A 76 13.40 -8.66 0.74
CA PHE A 76 12.62 -9.23 1.82
C PHE A 76 11.52 -10.17 1.29
N ASN A 77 11.17 -11.22 2.06
CA ASN A 77 10.10 -12.16 1.72
C ASN A 77 8.76 -11.67 2.34
N PRO A 78 7.78 -11.19 1.53
CA PRO A 78 6.52 -10.67 2.04
C PRO A 78 5.49 -11.78 2.34
N GLN A 79 5.92 -12.91 2.91
CA GLN A 79 5.04 -14.06 3.15
C GLN A 79 3.97 -13.77 4.20
N ASP A 80 4.33 -13.09 5.29
CA ASP A 80 3.41 -12.79 6.38
C ASP A 80 2.29 -11.85 5.93
N ILE A 81 2.64 -10.81 5.15
CA ILE A 81 1.63 -9.87 4.64
C ILE A 81 0.73 -10.53 3.59
N LYS A 82 1.28 -11.44 2.76
CA LYS A 82 0.46 -12.26 1.85
C LYS A 82 -0.56 -13.08 2.63
N GLN A 83 -0.13 -13.74 3.71
CA GLN A 83 -1.00 -14.60 4.52
C GLN A 83 -2.13 -13.80 5.16
N ILE A 84 -1.83 -12.65 5.78
CA ILE A 84 -2.86 -11.79 6.36
C ILE A 84 -3.79 -11.23 5.28
N VAL A 85 -3.26 -10.69 4.18
CA VAL A 85 -4.13 -10.12 3.13
C VAL A 85 -5.05 -11.20 2.56
N SER A 86 -4.56 -12.43 2.37
CA SER A 86 -5.39 -13.54 1.90
C SER A 86 -6.46 -13.97 2.91
N HIS A 87 -6.27 -13.68 4.21
CA HIS A 87 -7.17 -14.08 5.29
C HIS A 87 -8.17 -12.95 5.65
N SER A 88 -7.67 -11.73 5.85
CA SER A 88 -8.44 -10.55 6.26
C SER A 88 -9.21 -9.89 5.12
N ALA A 89 -8.80 -10.14 3.88
CA ALA A 89 -9.50 -9.69 2.70
C ALA A 89 -9.87 -10.92 1.85
N PRO A 90 -10.96 -11.65 2.20
CA PRO A 90 -11.50 -12.69 1.32
C PRO A 90 -11.84 -12.14 -0.08
N ILE A 91 -12.01 -10.81 -0.22
CA ILE A 91 -11.81 -10.07 -1.48
C ILE A 91 -11.50 -8.55 -1.41
N PHE A 92 -11.19 -7.93 -0.26
CA PHE A 92 -11.28 -6.45 0.05
C PHE A 92 -12.73 -6.02 0.40
N THR A 93 -13.29 -6.41 1.56
CA THR A 93 -14.75 -6.31 1.79
C THR A 93 -15.29 -5.26 2.75
N ASP A 94 -14.54 -4.64 3.66
CA ASP A 94 -15.15 -3.60 4.52
C ASP A 94 -14.17 -2.45 4.74
N TYR A 95 -14.40 -1.38 3.99
CA TYR A 95 -13.49 -0.27 3.76
C TYR A 95 -13.74 0.90 4.74
N GLU A 96 -12.85 1.09 5.72
CA GLU A 96 -12.50 2.45 6.13
C GLU A 96 -11.23 2.85 5.38
N LEU A 97 -11.43 3.33 4.16
CA LEU A 97 -10.39 3.92 3.32
C LEU A 97 -10.46 5.44 3.45
N PHE A 98 -9.30 6.11 3.38
CA PHE A 98 -9.25 7.57 3.29
C PHE A 98 -10.11 8.05 2.12
N HIS A 99 -11.16 8.78 2.46
CA HIS A 99 -12.17 9.27 1.53
C HIS A 99 -11.69 10.53 0.83
N ILE A 100 -11.68 10.52 -0.51
CA ILE A 100 -11.58 11.74 -1.31
C ILE A 100 -13.00 12.28 -1.44
N HIS A 101 -13.21 13.51 -1.00
CA HIS A 101 -14.46 14.23 -1.26
C HIS A 101 -14.42 14.84 -2.66
N THR A 102 -15.37 14.47 -3.51
CA THR A 102 -15.52 14.99 -4.86
C THR A 102 -16.91 15.58 -5.03
N GLN A 103 -17.03 16.74 -5.67
CA GLN A 103 -18.32 17.34 -6.01
C GLN A 103 -18.60 17.16 -7.50
N SER A 104 -19.75 16.56 -7.81
CA SER A 104 -20.25 16.34 -9.17
C SER A 104 -21.45 17.25 -9.45
N GLN A 105 -21.54 17.78 -10.67
CA GLN A 105 -22.66 18.60 -11.10
C GLN A 105 -23.24 18.03 -12.40
N VAL A 106 -24.55 17.76 -12.41
CA VAL A 106 -25.28 17.25 -13.59
C VAL A 106 -26.33 18.27 -14.00
N THR A 107 -26.34 18.62 -15.29
CA THR A 107 -27.34 19.54 -15.86
C THR A 107 -28.35 18.75 -16.69
N CYS A 108 -29.64 18.90 -16.38
CA CYS A 108 -30.72 18.31 -17.16
C CYS A 108 -30.85 19.03 -18.51
N SER A 109 -30.70 18.30 -19.61
CA SER A 109 -30.78 18.83 -20.97
C SER A 109 -32.18 19.34 -21.37
N GLY A 110 -33.24 18.90 -20.69
CA GLY A 110 -34.62 19.27 -21.02
C GLY A 110 -35.13 20.53 -20.31
N CYS A 111 -34.72 20.76 -19.06
CA CYS A 111 -35.22 21.87 -18.23
C CYS A 111 -34.12 22.79 -17.69
N ASN A 112 -32.84 22.53 -18.03
CA ASN A 112 -31.67 23.25 -17.52
C ASN A 112 -31.54 23.26 -15.99
N PHE A 113 -32.25 22.36 -15.30
CA PHE A 113 -32.05 22.17 -13.86
C PHE A 113 -30.66 21.61 -13.60
N ILE A 114 -29.99 22.16 -12.59
CA ILE A 114 -28.64 21.77 -12.19
C ILE A 114 -28.76 21.06 -10.84
N ASP A 115 -28.33 19.80 -10.80
CA ASP A 115 -28.20 19.03 -9.56
C ASP A 115 -26.72 18.91 -9.18
N THR A 116 -26.43 19.00 -7.89
CA THR A 116 -25.05 18.92 -7.36
C THR A 116 -25.01 17.87 -6.27
N THR A 117 -24.05 16.95 -6.36
CA THR A 117 -23.89 15.84 -5.43
C THR A 117 -22.45 15.76 -4.96
N ASP A 118 -22.27 15.69 -3.64
CA ASP A 118 -20.97 15.40 -3.04
C ASP A 118 -20.84 13.88 -2.89
N GLU A 119 -19.81 13.32 -3.51
CA GLU A 119 -19.49 11.91 -3.51
C GLU A 119 -18.18 11.65 -2.76
N ILE A 120 -18.08 10.46 -2.20
CA ILE A 120 -16.88 9.95 -1.57
C ILE A 120 -16.30 8.87 -2.47
N THR A 121 -15.09 9.09 -2.97
CA THR A 121 -14.35 8.08 -3.75
C THR A 121 -13.02 7.73 -3.10
N THR A 122 -12.55 6.51 -3.36
CA THR A 122 -11.22 6.04 -2.94
C THR A 122 -10.14 6.43 -3.95
N PHE A 123 -10.50 6.55 -5.23
CA PHE A 123 -9.57 6.85 -6.32
C PHE A 123 -10.25 7.68 -7.40
N LEU A 124 -9.46 8.48 -8.12
CA LEU A 124 -9.90 9.28 -9.25
C LEU A 124 -9.55 8.56 -10.55
N PRO A 125 -10.51 7.89 -11.22
CA PRO A 125 -10.25 7.30 -12.53
C PRO A 125 -10.07 8.43 -13.56
N LEU A 126 -8.84 8.59 -14.06
CA LEU A 126 -8.56 9.56 -15.12
C LEU A 126 -8.84 8.92 -16.48
N PRO A 127 -9.71 9.53 -17.33
CA PRO A 127 -9.95 9.01 -18.66
C PRO A 127 -8.67 9.09 -19.50
N LEU A 128 -8.32 8.00 -20.17
CA LEU A 128 -7.25 8.02 -21.18
C LEU A 128 -7.80 8.62 -22.47
N PRO A 129 -7.05 9.49 -23.17
CA PRO A 129 -7.45 9.98 -24.48
C PRO A 129 -7.65 8.79 -25.44
N LEU A 130 -8.80 8.71 -26.08
CA LEU A 130 -9.04 7.73 -27.13
C LEU A 130 -8.00 7.94 -28.24
N GLN A 131 -7.15 6.95 -28.47
CA GLN A 131 -6.27 6.96 -29.64
C GLN A 131 -7.16 6.82 -30.88
N THR A 132 -7.31 7.89 -31.65
CA THR A 132 -7.88 7.79 -32.99
C THR A 132 -6.89 7.01 -33.85
N SER A 133 -7.22 5.76 -34.17
CA SER A 133 -6.48 4.99 -35.16
C SER A 133 -6.56 5.72 -36.51
N THR A 134 -5.44 6.25 -36.97
CA THR A 134 -5.24 6.75 -38.34
C THR A 134 -5.04 5.61 -39.31
#